data_AF-A0A521YSV5-F1
#
_entry.id   AF-A0A521YSV5-F1
#
_cell.length_a   1.000
_cell.length_b   1.000
_cell.length_c   1.000
_cell.angle_alpha   90.00
_cell.angle_beta   90.00
_cell.angle_gamma   90.00
#
_symmetry.space_group_name_H-M   'P 1'
#
loop_
_entity.id
_entity.type
_entity.pdbx_description
1 polymer ?
#
loop_
_entity_poly.entity_id
_entity_poly.type
_entity_poly.pdbx_seq_one_letter_code
_entity_poly.pdbx_strand_id
1 'polypeptide(L)' 'MPLKPNAALCKVREQIVEDDASGLVLQFECTNGRTRLVIVGEKLPFGNREFIFDDDGREAAAGTLLGGFRRPSWLKKVD' A
#
# COMPACT_ATOMS: atom_id res chain seq x y z
N MET A 1 8.62 -15.04 6.08
CA MET A 1 9.34 -13.90 5.47
C MET A 1 9.88 -14.33 4.14
N PRO A 2 9.52 -13.67 3.02
CA PRO A 2 10.16 -13.96 1.74
C PRO A 2 11.64 -13.57 1.84
N LEU A 3 12.52 -14.53 1.56
CA LEU A 3 13.97 -14.32 1.47
C LEU A 3 14.29 -13.90 0.03
N LYS A 4 15.03 -12.80 -0.15
CA LYS A 4 15.65 -12.49 -1.45
C LYS A 4 16.76 -13.49 -1.76
N PRO A 5 17.14 -13.63 -3.05
CA PRO A 5 18.41 -14.25 -3.40
C PRO A 5 19.53 -13.66 -2.53
N ASN A 6 20.40 -14.51 -1.98
CA ASN A 6 21.49 -14.18 -1.04
C ASN A 6 21.10 -14.04 0.44
N ALA A 7 19.91 -14.47 0.86
CA ALA A 7 19.50 -14.52 2.26
C ALA A 7 19.54 -13.16 3.01
N ALA A 8 19.66 -12.06 2.27
CA ALA A 8 19.54 -10.73 2.85
C ALA A 8 18.12 -10.50 3.34
N LEU A 9 17.99 -9.99 4.56
CA LEU A 9 16.74 -9.49 5.09
C LEU A 9 16.24 -8.35 4.19
N CYS A 10 15.26 -8.63 3.35
CA CYS A 10 14.61 -7.61 2.54
C CYS A 10 13.37 -7.10 3.27
N LYS A 11 13.29 -5.78 3.43
CA LYS A 11 12.04 -5.11 3.81
C LYS A 11 11.38 -4.60 2.54
N VAL A 12 10.21 -5.14 2.22
CA VAL A 12 9.31 -4.55 1.22
C VAL A 12 8.83 -3.23 1.81
N ARG A 13 9.25 -2.11 1.22
CA ARG A 13 8.90 -0.76 1.73
C ARG A 13 7.56 -0.29 1.21
N GLU A 14 7.28 -0.58 -0.05
CA GLU A 14 6.01 -0.28 -0.70
C GLU A 14 5.70 -1.42 -1.67
N GLN A 15 4.42 -1.74 -1.86
CA GLN A 15 3.95 -2.76 -2.79
C GLN A 15 2.60 -2.35 -3.36
N ILE A 16 2.40 -2.54 -4.67
CA ILE A 16 1.07 -2.48 -5.29
C ILE A 16 0.65 -3.89 -5.70
N VAL A 17 -0.60 -4.23 -5.41
CA VAL A 17 -1.30 -5.38 -5.97
C VAL A 17 -2.51 -4.86 -6.75
N GLU A 18 -2.52 -5.11 -8.06
CA GLU A 18 -3.66 -4.84 -8.93
C GLU A 18 -4.47 -6.13 -9.05
N ASP A 19 -5.75 -6.10 -8.70
CA ASP A 19 -6.67 -7.22 -8.83
C ASP A 19 -7.76 -6.88 -9.85
N ASP A 20 -7.55 -7.32 -11.09
CA ASP A 20 -8.44 -7.05 -12.22
C ASP A 20 -9.86 -7.58 -11.99
N ALA A 21 -10.02 -8.69 -11.24
CA ALA A 21 -11.33 -9.29 -11.02
C ALA A 21 -12.22 -8.41 -10.13
N SER A 22 -11.63 -7.81 -9.10
CA SER A 22 -12.35 -6.86 -8.25
C SER A 22 -12.32 -5.43 -8.80
N GLY A 23 -11.35 -5.09 -9.65
CA GLY A 23 -11.08 -3.72 -10.08
C GLY A 23 -10.48 -2.87 -8.95
N LEU A 24 -9.86 -3.51 -7.96
CA LEU A 24 -9.23 -2.84 -6.83
C LEU A 24 -7.71 -2.83 -6.97
N VAL A 25 -7.12 -1.74 -6.50
CA VAL A 25 -5.67 -1.59 -6.36
C VAL A 25 -5.36 -1.45 -4.89
N LEU A 26 -4.53 -2.36 -4.36
CA LEU A 26 -4.07 -2.36 -2.98
C LEU A 26 -2.64 -1.85 -2.96
N GLN A 27 -2.42 -0.75 -2.27
CA GLN A 27 -1.11 -0.16 -2.08
C GLN A 27 -0.71 -0.23 -0.62
N PHE A 28 0.37 -0.96 -0.36
CA PHE A 28 1.03 -1.02 0.94
C PHE A 28 2.17 -0.01 0.94
N GLU A 29 2.30 0.78 1.99
CA GLU A 29 3.41 1.70 2.16
C GLU A 29 3.95 1.67 3.59
N CYS A 30 5.25 1.85 3.72
CA CYS A 30 5.93 2.05 4.99
C CYS A 30 6.85 3.28 4.87
N THR A 31 6.39 4.42 5.38
CA THR A 31 7.15 5.67 5.39
C THR A 31 7.49 6.07 6.82
N ASN A 32 8.78 6.24 7.11
CA ASN A 32 9.27 6.59 8.45
C ASN A 32 8.75 5.66 9.56
N GLY A 33 8.63 4.36 9.27
CA GLY A 33 8.13 3.35 10.20
C GLY A 33 6.60 3.23 10.26
N ARG A 34 5.86 4.20 9.71
CA ARG A 34 4.39 4.13 9.67
C ARG A 34 3.92 3.31 8.50
N THR A 35 3.18 2.26 8.81
CA THR A 35 2.62 1.36 7.80
C THR A 35 1.19 1.76 7.48
N ARG A 36 0.84 1.78 6.20
CA ARG A 36 -0.53 2.02 5.74
C ARG A 36 -0.91 1.11 4.58
N LEU A 37 -2.21 0.85 4.46
CA LEU A 37 -2.84 0.20 3.33
C LEU A 37 -3.83 1.19 2.71
N VAL A 38 -3.66 1.47 1.42
CA VAL A 38 -4.61 2.23 0.61
C VAL A 38 -5.26 1.27 -0.37
N ILE A 39 -6.59 1.24 -0.40
CA ILE A 39 -7.38 0.49 -1.37
C ILE A 39 -8.06 1.51 -2.28
N VAL A 40 -7.92 1.37 -3.59
CA VAL A 40 -8.54 2.26 -4.58
C VAL A 40 -9.37 1.45 -5.56
N GLY A 41 -10.53 1.97 -5.94
CA GLY A 41 -11.37 1.42 -6.99
C GLY A 41 -12.78 1.98 -6.95
N GLU A 42 -13.43 2.00 -8.12
CA GLU A 42 -14.75 2.62 -8.32
C GLU A 42 -15.87 1.97 -7.52
N LYS A 43 -15.68 0.71 -7.08
CA LYS A 43 -16.62 -0.02 -6.23
C LYS A 43 -16.68 0.50 -4.79
N LEU A 44 -15.74 1.35 -4.37
CA LEU A 44 -15.72 1.93 -3.03
C LEU A 44 -16.57 3.22 -2.98
N PRO A 45 -17.30 3.50 -1.89
CA PRO A 45 -18.20 4.66 -1.80
C PRO A 45 -17.56 6.03 -2.12
N PHE A 46 -16.26 6.17 -1.91
CA PHE A 46 -15.49 7.39 -2.20
C PHE A 46 -14.33 7.13 -3.17
N GLY A 47 -14.37 6.01 -3.90
CA GLY A 47 -13.29 5.57 -4.79
C GLY A 47 -12.03 5.08 -4.09
N ASN A 48 -11.92 5.23 -2.76
CA ASN A 48 -10.78 4.76 -1.98
C ASN A 48 -11.13 4.46 -0.51
N ARG A 49 -10.19 3.82 0.19
CA ARG A 49 -10.16 3.63 1.63
C ARG A 49 -8.70 3.53 2.11
N GLU A 50 -8.39 4.12 3.26
CA GLU A 50 -7.09 4.04 3.92
C GLU A 50 -7.20 3.36 5.28
N PHE A 51 -6.18 2.57 5.62
CA PHE A 51 -5.93 1.99 6.93
C PHE A 51 -4.52 2.34 7.38
N ILE A 52 -4.37 2.75 8.62
CA ILE A 52 -3.09 3.04 9.27
C ILE A 52 -2.86 1.98 10.35
N PHE A 53 -1.65 1.43 10.38
CA PHE A 53 -1.26 0.43 11.36
C PHE A 53 -0.29 1.00 12.39
N ASP A 54 -0.40 0.52 13.63
CA ASP A 54 0.59 0.78 14.69
C ASP A 54 1.85 -0.09 14.51
N ASP A 55 2.81 0.07 15.43
CA ASP A 55 4.09 -0.66 15.40
C ASP A 55 3.92 -2.18 15.66
N ASP A 56 2.79 -2.60 16.25
CA ASP A 56 2.41 -4.00 16.45
C ASP A 56 1.65 -4.58 15.24
N GLY A 57 1.39 -3.77 14.20
CA GLY A 57 0.63 -4.15 13.02
C GLY A 57 -0.88 -4.20 13.23
N ARG A 58 -1.41 -3.62 14.32
CA ARG A 58 -2.86 -3.49 14.55
C ARG A 58 -3.39 -2.23 13.88
N GLU A 59 -4.67 -2.23 13.53
CA GLU A 59 -5.33 -1.03 13.00
C GLU A 59 -5.33 0.08 14.05
N ALA A 60 -4.65 1.18 13.75
CA ALA A 60 -4.63 2.40 14.55
C ALA A 60 -5.70 3.41 14.10
N ALA A 61 -6.02 3.43 12.80
CA ALA A 61 -7.06 4.27 12.22
C ALA A 61 -7.50 3.77 10.83
N ALA A 62 -8.69 4.19 10.40
CA ALA A 62 -9.18 3.98 9.05
C ALA A 62 -10.03 5.18 8.57
N GLY A 63 -10.08 5.41 7.26
CA GLY A 63 -10.85 6.51 6.69
C GLY A 63 -10.81 6.57 5.18
N THR A 64 -11.25 7.70 4.63
CA THR A 64 -11.10 8.04 3.21
C THR A 64 -9.77 8.75 3.03
N LEU A 65 -8.99 8.34 2.02
CA LEU A 65 -7.77 9.04 1.65
C LEU A 65 -8.12 10.41 1.08
N LEU A 66 -7.75 11.47 1.78
CA LEU A 66 -7.99 12.87 1.37
C LEU A 66 -6.88 13.43 0.45
N GLY A 67 -5.86 12.63 0.14
CA GLY A 67 -4.80 12.94 -0.84
C GLY A 67 -4.93 12.09 -2.10
N GLY A 68 -4.29 12.51 -3.19
CA GLY A 68 -4.26 11.70 -4.42
C GLY A 68 -3.60 10.35 -4.19
N PHE A 69 -4.12 9.29 -4.82
CA PHE A 69 -3.42 8.01 -4.96
C PHE A 69 -2.06 8.27 -5.60
N ARG A 70 -0.98 7.90 -4.91
CA ARG A 70 0.39 8.12 -5.40
C ARG A 70 0.97 6.79 -5.79
N ARG A 71 1.46 6.64 -7.03
CA ARG A 71 2.29 5.48 -7.33
C ARG A 71 3.54 5.47 -6.43
N PRO A 72 4.06 4.28 -6.06
CA PRO A 72 5.27 4.11 -5.27
C PRO A 72 6.39 5.01 -5.77
N SER A 73 7.06 5.67 -4.85
CA SER A 73 8.06 6.70 -5.15
C SER A 73 9.26 6.15 -5.94
N TRP A 74 9.49 4.84 -5.89
CA TRP A 74 10.55 4.14 -6.61
C TRP A 74 10.14 3.65 -8.01
N LEU A 75 8.85 3.57 -8.32
CA LEU A 75 8.38 3.14 -9.63
C LEU A 75 8.49 4.32 -10.60
N LYS A 76 9.65 4.47 -11.23
CA LYS A 76 9.87 5.47 -12.28
C LYS A 76 9.02 5.12 -13.50
N LYS A 77 8.45 6.13 -14.14
CA LYS A 77 7.84 5.98 -15.46
C LYS A 77 8.91 5.45 -16.41
N VAL A 78 8.63 4.34 -17.08
CA VAL A 78 9.45 3.86 -18.19
C VAL A 78 8.87 4.53 -19.44
N ASP A 79 9.70 5.34 -20.11
CA ASP A 79 9.37 5.95 -21.39
C ASP A 79 9.49 4.93 -22.54
#